data_AF-A0A238JHY9-F1
#
_entry.id   AF-A0A238JHY9-F1
#
_cell.length_a   1.000
_cell.length_b   1.000
_cell.length_c   1.000
_cell.angle_alpha   90.00
_cell.angle_beta   90.00
_cell.angle_gamma   90.00
#
_symmetry.space_group_name_H-M   'P 1'
#
loop_
_entity.id
_entity.type
_entity.pdbx_description
1 polymer ?
#
loop_
_entity_poly.entity_id
_entity_poly.type
_entity_poly.pdbx_seq_one_letter_code
_entity_poly.pdbx_strand_id
1 'polypeptide(L)'
;MLRVFLMGCVCFAPMAQADSAAKPDCAAQAALVMEVVNGRVDGVRKGKARRELVKSLDKTAGEMLADWVYSLPEEQLTDEVGKAYKAQCEAM
;
A
#
# COMPACT_ATOMS: atom_id res chain seq x y z
N MET A 1 6.79 -53.92 -13.50
CA MET A 1 7.58 -53.60 -12.29
C MET A 1 8.04 -52.16 -12.43
N LEU A 2 7.25 -51.15 -12.08
CA LEU A 2 7.08 -50.50 -10.76
C LEU A 2 8.42 -50.21 -10.05
N ARG A 3 8.81 -48.93 -9.98
CA ARG A 3 8.85 -48.14 -8.72
C ARG A 3 9.47 -46.73 -8.88
N VAL A 4 8.61 -45.75 -8.60
CA VAL A 4 8.82 -44.57 -7.74
C VAL A 4 9.71 -43.43 -8.27
N PHE A 5 8.99 -42.46 -8.80
CA PHE A 5 9.32 -41.04 -8.87
C PHE A 5 9.03 -40.42 -7.48
N LEU A 6 10.04 -39.98 -6.71
CA LEU A 6 9.82 -39.16 -5.49
C LEU A 6 11.14 -38.68 -4.86
N MET A 7 11.39 -37.36 -4.90
CA MET A 7 12.10 -36.52 -3.89
C MET A 7 12.68 -35.27 -4.59
N GLY A 8 12.33 -34.03 -4.27
CA GLY A 8 11.41 -33.51 -3.27
C GLY A 8 11.12 -32.05 -3.61
N CYS A 9 9.84 -31.74 -3.86
CA CYS A 9 9.35 -30.38 -3.87
C CYS A 9 9.16 -29.95 -2.41
N VAL A 10 10.01 -29.03 -1.94
CA VAL A 10 9.77 -28.31 -0.69
C VAL A 10 8.61 -27.35 -0.93
N CYS A 11 7.42 -27.74 -0.48
CA CYS A 11 6.25 -26.87 -0.44
C CYS A 11 6.48 -25.78 0.61
N PHE A 12 6.91 -24.58 0.18
CA PHE A 12 6.60 -23.37 0.93
C PHE A 12 5.10 -23.11 0.79
N ALA A 13 4.35 -23.48 1.82
CA ALA A 13 2.95 -23.09 1.94
C ALA A 13 2.89 -21.59 2.24
N PRO A 14 2.27 -20.75 1.39
CA PRO A 14 1.87 -19.43 1.85
C PRO A 14 0.78 -19.62 2.89
N MET A 15 1.04 -19.16 4.12
CA MET A 15 0.00 -18.93 5.12
C MET A 15 -0.97 -17.88 4.57
N ALA A 16 -2.03 -18.32 3.92
CA ALA A 16 -3.20 -17.49 3.67
C ALA A 16 -4.02 -17.45 4.97
N GLN A 17 -3.76 -16.45 5.81
CA GLN A 17 -4.53 -16.20 7.03
C GLN A 17 -4.78 -14.70 7.17
N ALA A 18 -5.95 -14.22 6.73
CA ALA A 18 -6.75 -13.15 7.38
C ALA A 18 -8.04 -12.80 6.58
N ASP A 19 -8.89 -13.78 6.25
CA ASP A 19 -10.21 -13.49 5.68
C ASP A 19 -11.23 -13.27 6.81
N SER A 20 -11.40 -12.02 7.24
CA SER A 20 -12.65 -11.41 7.77
C SER A 20 -12.44 -9.95 8.18
N ALA A 21 -11.66 -9.17 7.43
CA ALA A 21 -11.73 -7.71 7.51
C ALA A 21 -12.85 -7.24 6.58
N ALA A 22 -13.67 -6.28 7.02
CA ALA A 22 -14.60 -5.61 6.12
C ALA A 22 -13.84 -5.14 4.86
N LYS A 23 -14.46 -5.26 3.67
CA LYS A 23 -13.82 -4.83 2.42
C LYS A 23 -13.33 -3.38 2.58
N PRO A 24 -12.06 -3.10 2.27
CA PRO A 24 -11.52 -1.75 2.39
C PRO A 24 -12.26 -0.79 1.44
N ASP A 25 -12.54 0.42 1.90
CA ASP A 25 -13.02 1.50 1.01
C ASP A 25 -11.83 2.01 0.19
N CYS A 26 -11.54 1.31 -0.91
CA CYS A 26 -10.41 1.62 -1.78
C CYS A 26 -10.50 3.01 -2.41
N ALA A 27 -11.71 3.56 -2.56
CA ALA A 27 -11.89 4.92 -3.06
C ALA A 27 -11.46 5.96 -2.01
N ALA A 28 -11.89 5.79 -0.76
CA ALA A 28 -11.47 6.66 0.33
C ALA A 28 -9.95 6.58 0.58
N GLN A 29 -9.37 5.38 0.53
CA GLN A 29 -7.92 5.22 0.70
C GLN A 29 -7.12 5.87 -0.44
N ALA A 30 -7.56 5.70 -1.69
CA ALA A 30 -6.92 6.35 -2.83
C ALA A 30 -7.05 7.89 -2.78
N ALA A 31 -8.18 8.40 -2.28
CA ALA A 31 -8.35 9.83 -2.06
C ALA A 31 -7.38 10.37 -1.00
N LEU A 32 -7.19 9.64 0.10
CA LEU A 32 -6.20 10.00 1.12
C LEU A 32 -4.77 9.99 0.57
N VAL A 33 -4.42 8.98 -0.23
CA VAL A 33 -3.11 8.93 -0.93
C VAL A 33 -2.92 10.18 -1.79
N MET A 34 -3.92 10.54 -2.59
CA MET A 34 -3.86 11.72 -3.45
C MET A 34 -3.79 13.03 -2.68
N GLU A 35 -4.43 13.14 -1.51
CA GLU A 35 -4.28 14.30 -0.63
C GLU A 35 -2.82 14.52 -0.23
N VAL A 36 -2.10 13.44 0.11
CA VAL A 36 -0.69 13.50 0.50
C VAL A 36 0.20 13.81 -0.71
N VAL A 37 -0.08 13.21 -1.86
CA VAL A 37 0.63 13.49 -3.13
C VAL A 37 0.48 14.96 -3.50
N ASN A 38 -0.74 15.49 -3.52
CA ASN A 38 -1.02 16.88 -3.83
C ASN A 38 -0.38 17.82 -2.81
N GLY A 39 -0.46 17.50 -1.52
CA GLY A 39 0.25 18.23 -0.49
C GLY A 39 1.77 18.28 -0.75
N ARG A 40 2.38 17.18 -1.20
CA ARG A 40 3.79 17.15 -1.58
C ARG A 40 4.07 18.05 -2.79
N VAL A 41 3.24 17.99 -3.83
CA VAL A 41 3.33 18.89 -5.00
C VAL A 41 3.25 20.36 -4.57
N ASP A 42 2.39 20.67 -3.60
CA ASP A 42 2.23 22.01 -3.02
C ASP A 42 3.38 22.41 -2.05
N GLY A 43 4.40 21.57 -1.88
CA GLY A 43 5.57 21.86 -1.05
C GLY A 43 5.41 21.54 0.44
N VAL A 44 4.38 20.79 0.84
CA VAL A 44 4.28 20.25 2.20
C VAL A 44 5.49 19.36 2.46
N ARG A 45 6.15 19.56 3.60
CA ARG A 45 7.31 18.75 4.01
C ARG A 45 6.86 17.42 4.60
N LYS A 46 7.64 16.36 4.36
CA LYS A 46 7.42 14.98 4.87
C LYS A 46 7.04 14.93 6.35
N GLY A 47 7.77 15.66 7.19
CA GLY A 47 7.51 15.67 8.64
C GLY A 47 6.13 16.22 9.00
N LYS A 48 5.59 17.18 8.24
CA LYS A 48 4.22 17.68 8.44
C LYS A 48 3.20 16.64 7.96
N ALA A 49 3.36 16.13 6.74
CA ALA A 49 2.47 15.11 6.18
C ALA A 49 2.36 13.87 7.08
N ARG A 50 3.51 13.33 7.54
CA ARG A 50 3.56 12.22 8.50
C ARG A 50 2.75 12.48 9.77
N ARG A 51 2.87 13.67 10.36
CA ARG A 51 2.14 14.01 11.60
C ARG A 51 0.64 14.05 11.38
N GLU A 52 0.17 14.55 10.25
CA GLU A 52 -1.27 14.54 9.94
C GLU A 52 -1.75 13.13 9.63
N LEU A 53 -1.01 12.35 8.85
CA LEU A 53 -1.35 10.96 8.55
C LEU A 53 -1.43 10.08 9.79
N VAL A 54 -0.50 10.22 10.75
CA VAL A 54 -0.53 9.48 12.03
C VAL A 54 -1.70 9.88 12.93
N LYS A 55 -2.33 11.04 12.73
CA LYS A 55 -3.57 11.41 13.43
C LYS A 55 -4.81 10.80 12.76
N SER A 56 -4.80 10.72 11.42
CA SER A 56 -5.93 10.24 10.63
C SER A 56 -5.95 8.71 10.50
N LEU A 57 -4.79 8.07 10.59
CA LEU A 57 -4.58 6.63 10.51
C LEU A 57 -3.96 6.10 11.79
N ASP A 58 -3.74 4.79 11.88
CA ASP A 58 -2.83 4.26 12.89
C ASP A 58 -1.40 4.76 12.66
N LYS A 59 -0.60 4.75 13.73
CA LYS A 59 0.77 5.27 13.70
C LYS A 59 1.63 4.60 12.62
N THR A 60 1.53 3.29 12.48
CA THR A 60 2.37 2.54 11.54
C THR A 60 1.96 2.83 10.10
N ALA A 61 0.66 2.78 9.80
CA ALA A 61 0.15 3.09 8.46
C ALA A 61 0.45 4.53 8.05
N GLY A 62 0.27 5.49 8.96
CA GLY A 62 0.59 6.89 8.68
C GLY A 62 2.09 7.13 8.44
N GLU A 63 2.96 6.43 9.16
CA GLU A 63 4.41 6.46 8.94
C GLU A 63 4.78 5.86 7.57
N MET A 64 4.28 4.66 7.27
CA MET A 64 4.57 3.96 6.01
C MET A 64 4.04 4.73 4.79
N LEU A 65 2.83 5.29 4.87
CA LEU A 65 2.25 6.05 3.78
C LEU A 65 3.06 7.33 3.50
N ALA A 66 3.46 8.05 4.55
CA ALA A 66 4.31 9.24 4.39
C ALA A 66 5.69 8.87 3.81
N ASP A 67 6.27 7.76 4.24
CA ASP A 67 7.56 7.30 3.73
C ASP A 67 7.50 6.92 2.25
N TRP A 68 6.44 6.22 1.84
CA TRP A 68 6.21 5.84 0.45
C TRP A 68 5.93 7.04 -0.45
N VAL A 69 4.98 7.93 -0.11
CA VAL A 69 4.66 9.08 -0.97
C VAL A 69 5.88 9.98 -1.17
N TYR A 70 6.74 10.14 -0.17
CA TYR A 70 7.96 10.95 -0.28
C TYR A 70 9.17 10.23 -0.87
N SER A 71 9.11 8.91 -1.08
CA SER A 71 10.13 8.18 -1.83
C SER A 71 9.89 8.18 -3.34
N LEU A 72 8.66 8.50 -3.78
CA LEU A 72 8.33 8.62 -5.21
C LEU A 72 9.19 9.69 -5.91
N PRO A 73 9.67 9.44 -7.14
CA PRO A 73 10.24 10.49 -7.98
C PRO A 73 9.23 11.61 -8.24
N GLU A 74 9.71 12.84 -8.43
CA GLU A 74 8.81 14.00 -8.61
C GLU A 74 7.95 13.88 -9.87
N GLU A 75 8.50 13.30 -10.94
CA GLU A 75 7.79 13.03 -12.19
C GLU A 75 6.63 12.03 -12.05
N GLN A 76 6.58 11.27 -10.94
CA GLN A 76 5.50 10.33 -10.66
C GLN A 76 4.38 10.93 -9.82
N LEU A 77 4.50 12.17 -9.32
CA LEU A 77 3.48 12.83 -8.49
C LEU A 77 2.30 13.33 -9.35
N THR A 78 1.54 12.38 -9.87
CA THR A 78 0.41 12.60 -10.77
C THR A 78 -0.82 11.84 -10.28
N ASP A 79 -1.98 12.09 -10.90
CA ASP A 79 -3.24 11.39 -10.61
C ASP A 79 -3.14 9.86 -10.79
N GLU A 80 -2.17 9.38 -11.56
CA GLU A 80 -1.96 7.95 -11.77
C GLU A 80 -1.56 7.22 -10.49
N VAL A 81 -0.96 7.90 -9.50
CA VAL A 81 -0.62 7.31 -8.19
C VAL A 81 -1.88 6.83 -7.48
N GLY A 82 -2.92 7.68 -7.43
CA GLY A 82 -4.19 7.34 -6.81
C GLY A 82 -4.92 6.22 -7.55
N LYS A 83 -4.91 6.25 -8.90
CA LYS A 83 -5.51 5.19 -9.73
C LYS A 83 -4.81 3.85 -9.52
N ALA A 84 -3.48 3.84 -9.53
CA ALA A 84 -2.68 2.64 -9.31
C ALA A 84 -2.86 2.08 -7.89
N TYR A 85 -2.94 2.95 -6.88
CA TYR A 85 -3.21 2.53 -5.50
C TYR A 85 -4.61 1.91 -5.37
N LYS A 86 -5.63 2.57 -5.93
CA LYS A 86 -7.01 2.06 -5.94
C LYS A 86 -7.09 0.68 -6.60
N ALA A 87 -6.50 0.54 -7.79
CA ALA A 87 -6.50 -0.72 -8.53
C ALA A 87 -5.82 -1.85 -7.76
N GLN A 88 -4.75 -1.57 -7.02
CA GLN A 88 -4.11 -2.56 -6.14
C GLN A 88 -4.99 -2.94 -4.95
N CYS A 89 -5.61 -1.96 -4.29
CA CYS A 89 -6.53 -2.21 -3.18
C CYS A 89 -7.73 -3.07 -3.61
N GLU A 90 -8.28 -2.83 -4.80
CA GLU A 90 -9.41 -3.60 -5.35
C GLU A 90 -9.03 -5.05 -5.73
N ALA A 91 -7.73 -5.34 -5.86
CA ALA A 91 -7.21 -6.67 -6.17
C ALA A 91 -6.80 -7.49 -4.92
N MET A 92 -6.89 -6.91 -3.73
CA MET A 92 -6.61 -7.57 -2.43
C MET A 92 -7.86 -8.20 -1.82
#